data_AF-A0A226ERB8-F1
#
_entry.id   AF-A0A226ERB8-F1
#
_cell.length_a   1.000
_cell.length_b   1.000
_cell.length_c   1.000
_cell.angle_alpha   90.00
_cell.angle_beta   90.00
_cell.angle_gamma   90.00
#
_symmetry.space_group_name_H-M   'P 1'
#
loop_
_entity.id
_entity.type
_entity.pdbx_description
1 polymer ?
#
loop_
_entity_poly.entity_id
_entity_poly.type
_entity_poly.pdbx_seq_one_letter_code
_entity_poly.pdbx_strand_id
1 'polypeptide(L)'
;MPPKKTKFVSISAKGCENPLLPGRERCECQAVKHTLVNNCLSCGRIVCIQEGAGPCFFCGEIVMGKAERAKVLSGSSKDAQYLLNKYNKLPKPMDEERKRLAQEQKEKLLEYDRNSVRRTRVIDDQSDYFAVESPWLSEEEKQVLTERKQAYMDSKNRLKRRVQVTIDLAGRRVIEQVSEVSIPEFDSMKISTTKTKEPKNTEHEDDVKIKIEPKFVGTLEKSSNKESPILWSYRIQDSELQEMVDSGNCLSVSQPFASLIVEGIKSFEGRTWYTPIRGRLWIHATKKVPTQDHLDQVKAVYRNIVGEDIDFPETFPVGCLVGCVDLVDCVPQEEYLELYPNGEVEDPYVFVLANPQMLSVKLPMDGKLKIYKLEQHIHQAAKKILEKKS
;
A
#
# COMPACT_ATOMS: atom_id res chain seq x y z
N MET A 1 -32.38 -17.10 -23.12
CA MET A 1 -31.99 -16.24 -24.26
C MET A 1 -30.55 -15.79 -24.05
N PRO A 2 -29.62 -16.04 -24.97
CA PRO A 2 -28.24 -15.56 -24.81
C PRO A 2 -28.20 -14.03 -24.91
N PRO A 3 -27.33 -13.35 -24.13
CA PRO A 3 -27.21 -11.90 -24.19
C PRO A 3 -26.72 -11.47 -25.58
N LYS A 4 -27.47 -10.57 -26.22
CA LYS A 4 -27.11 -10.03 -27.54
C LYS A 4 -25.78 -9.29 -27.43
N LYS A 5 -24.78 -9.71 -28.21
CA LYS A 5 -23.48 -9.04 -28.32
C LYS A 5 -23.69 -7.59 -28.71
N THR A 6 -23.20 -6.66 -27.88
CA THR A 6 -23.20 -5.22 -28.17
C THR A 6 -22.29 -4.97 -29.37
N LYS A 7 -22.87 -4.50 -30.49
CA LYS A 7 -22.08 -4.08 -31.65
C LYS A 7 -21.49 -2.70 -31.34
N PHE A 8 -20.18 -2.64 -31.16
CA PHE A 8 -19.46 -1.38 -31.05
C PHE A 8 -19.32 -0.78 -32.46
N VAL A 9 -19.77 0.47 -32.64
CA VAL A 9 -19.60 1.23 -33.89
C VAL A 9 -18.47 2.23 -33.67
N SER A 10 -17.42 2.16 -34.49
CA SER A 10 -16.33 3.13 -34.47
C SER A 10 -16.84 4.51 -34.90
N ILE A 11 -16.79 5.45 -33.98
CA ILE A 11 -17.25 6.84 -34.14
C ILE A 11 -16.45 7.62 -35.21
N SER A 12 -15.22 7.19 -35.51
CA SER A 12 -14.31 7.85 -36.46
C SER A 12 -14.68 7.69 -37.94
N ALA A 13 -15.66 6.86 -38.29
CA ALA A 13 -16.00 6.54 -39.67
C ALA A 13 -16.78 7.65 -40.42
N LYS A 14 -17.18 8.74 -39.74
CA LYS A 14 -18.08 9.76 -40.30
C LYS A 14 -17.45 11.13 -40.62
N GLY A 15 -16.13 11.32 -40.47
CA GLY A 15 -15.47 12.57 -40.85
C GLY A 15 -15.93 13.83 -40.09
N CYS A 16 -16.67 13.69 -38.98
CA CYS A 16 -17.00 14.81 -38.10
C CYS A 16 -15.89 14.98 -37.07
N GLU A 17 -15.28 16.17 -37.02
CA GLU A 17 -14.17 16.48 -36.10
C GLU A 17 -14.57 16.38 -34.61
N ASN A 18 -15.87 16.46 -34.27
CA ASN A 18 -16.39 16.28 -32.91
C ASN A 18 -17.77 15.58 -32.91
N PRO A 19 -17.80 14.23 -32.94
CA PRO A 19 -19.04 13.47 -33.03
C PRO A 19 -19.78 13.43 -31.67
N LEU A 20 -21.08 13.75 -31.70
CA LEU A 20 -21.94 13.67 -30.52
C LEU A 20 -22.47 12.24 -30.32
N LEU A 21 -22.39 11.74 -29.10
CA LEU A 21 -22.99 10.49 -28.67
C LEU A 21 -24.52 10.65 -28.56
N PRO A 22 -25.30 9.59 -28.86
CA PRO A 22 -26.73 9.61 -28.63
C PRO A 22 -27.04 9.70 -27.14
N GLY A 23 -27.84 10.68 -26.75
CA GLY A 23 -28.26 10.88 -25.36
C GLY A 23 -27.36 11.83 -24.57
N ARG A 24 -27.65 11.92 -23.27
CA ARG A 24 -26.99 12.82 -22.33
C ARG A 24 -25.88 12.06 -21.59
N GLU A 25 -24.64 12.30 -22.00
CA GLU A 25 -23.47 11.59 -21.48
C GLU A 25 -22.46 12.57 -20.88
N ARG A 26 -21.72 12.11 -19.85
CA ARG A 26 -20.66 12.91 -19.24
C ARG A 26 -19.57 13.20 -20.28
N CYS A 27 -19.18 14.46 -20.40
CA CYS A 27 -18.15 14.88 -21.34
C CYS A 27 -17.09 15.74 -20.64
N GLU A 28 -15.82 15.38 -20.80
CA GLU A 28 -14.71 16.08 -20.13
C GLU A 28 -14.04 17.13 -21.02
N CYS A 29 -14.68 17.52 -22.11
CA CYS A 29 -14.10 18.46 -23.06
C CYS A 29 -14.06 19.91 -22.57
N GLN A 30 -14.75 20.27 -21.48
CA GLN A 30 -14.84 21.64 -20.95
C GLN A 30 -15.19 22.71 -22.02
N ALA A 31 -16.05 22.32 -22.97
CA ALA A 31 -16.43 23.12 -24.14
C ALA A 31 -15.29 23.47 -25.13
N VAL A 32 -14.15 22.77 -25.08
CA VAL A 32 -13.07 22.90 -26.08
C VAL A 32 -13.43 22.19 -27.39
N LYS A 33 -14.06 21.00 -27.29
CA LYS A 33 -14.47 20.18 -28.45
C LYS A 33 -15.92 20.43 -28.87
N HIS A 34 -16.79 20.63 -27.90
CA HIS A 34 -18.23 20.73 -28.10
C HIS A 34 -18.69 22.14 -27.70
N THR A 35 -19.68 22.69 -28.40
CA THR A 35 -20.21 24.03 -28.12
C THR A 35 -20.63 24.20 -26.66
N LEU A 36 -20.30 25.36 -26.08
CA LEU A 36 -20.67 25.74 -24.71
C LEU A 36 -22.19 25.88 -24.57
N VAL A 37 -22.77 25.19 -23.58
CA VAL A 37 -24.16 25.40 -23.16
C VAL A 37 -24.21 26.48 -22.08
N ASN A 38 -23.57 26.22 -20.93
CA ASN A 38 -23.44 27.18 -19.83
C ASN A 38 -22.45 26.69 -18.76
N ASN A 39 -22.13 27.53 -17.78
CA ASN A 39 -21.42 27.14 -16.56
C ASN A 39 -22.42 26.76 -15.45
N CYS A 40 -22.10 25.71 -14.68
CA CYS A 40 -22.77 25.42 -13.42
C CYS A 40 -22.40 26.46 -12.35
N LEU A 41 -23.39 27.19 -11.85
CA LEU A 41 -23.15 28.26 -10.87
C LEU A 41 -22.77 27.76 -9.47
N SER A 42 -23.04 26.50 -9.13
CA SER A 42 -22.70 25.95 -7.80
C SER A 42 -21.29 25.39 -7.72
N CYS A 43 -20.77 24.76 -8.79
CA CYS A 43 -19.45 24.11 -8.77
C CYS A 43 -18.47 24.63 -9.82
N GLY A 44 -18.87 25.55 -10.69
CA GLY A 44 -18.02 26.13 -11.73
C GLY A 44 -17.74 25.20 -12.93
N ARG A 45 -18.38 24.02 -13.01
CA ARG A 45 -18.21 23.10 -14.15
C ARG A 45 -18.80 23.68 -15.43
N ILE A 46 -17.98 23.71 -16.49
CA ILE A 46 -18.37 24.12 -17.85
C ILE A 46 -19.10 22.97 -18.56
N VAL A 47 -20.37 23.18 -18.89
CA VAL A 47 -21.25 22.18 -19.53
C VAL A 47 -21.29 22.42 -21.04
N CYS A 48 -20.99 21.39 -21.82
CA CYS A 48 -21.01 21.42 -23.29
C CYS A 48 -22.28 20.78 -23.87
N ILE A 49 -22.47 20.89 -25.19
CA ILE A 49 -23.67 20.38 -25.87
C ILE A 49 -23.86 18.86 -25.76
N GLN A 50 -22.78 18.07 -25.59
CA GLN A 50 -22.87 16.63 -25.31
C GLN A 50 -23.51 16.33 -23.96
N GLU A 51 -23.19 17.14 -22.94
CA GLU A 51 -23.79 17.03 -21.62
C GLU A 51 -25.17 17.69 -21.58
N GLY A 52 -25.45 18.67 -22.44
CA GLY A 52 -26.75 19.32 -22.58
C GLY A 52 -27.26 20.05 -21.32
N ALA A 53 -28.42 20.71 -21.46
CA ALA A 53 -29.11 21.31 -20.32
C ALA A 53 -29.71 20.24 -19.39
N GLY A 54 -29.60 20.43 -18.08
CA GLY A 54 -30.02 19.45 -17.07
C GLY A 54 -29.13 19.44 -15.82
N PRO A 55 -29.27 18.43 -14.94
CA PRO A 55 -28.51 18.35 -13.69
C PRO A 55 -27.01 18.17 -13.97
N CYS A 56 -26.18 19.05 -13.43
CA CYS A 56 -24.72 19.03 -13.60
C CYS A 56 -24.16 17.65 -13.25
N PHE A 57 -23.30 17.07 -14.09
CA PHE A 57 -22.70 15.75 -13.87
C PHE A 57 -21.76 15.67 -12.64
N PHE A 58 -21.40 16.82 -12.04
CA PHE A 58 -20.57 16.87 -10.85
C PHE A 58 -21.38 17.07 -9.57
N CYS A 59 -22.14 18.17 -9.47
CA CYS A 59 -22.89 18.49 -8.24
C CYS A 59 -24.40 18.25 -8.32
N GLY A 60 -24.94 17.91 -9.49
CA GLY A 60 -26.37 17.66 -9.69
C GLY A 60 -27.25 18.91 -9.83
N GLU A 61 -26.69 20.13 -9.67
CA GLU A 61 -27.44 21.38 -9.81
C GLU A 61 -27.90 21.60 -11.27
N ILE A 62 -29.10 22.14 -11.47
CA ILE A 62 -29.67 22.30 -12.82
C ILE A 62 -28.94 23.41 -13.59
N VAL A 63 -28.41 23.04 -14.75
CA VAL A 63 -27.77 23.96 -15.69
C VAL A 63 -28.69 24.15 -16.90
N MET A 64 -29.12 25.39 -17.12
CA MET A 64 -29.99 25.78 -18.24
C MET A 64 -29.19 26.51 -19.32
N GLY A 65 -29.60 26.35 -20.59
CA GLY A 65 -29.07 27.15 -21.69
C GLY A 65 -29.44 28.63 -21.57
N LYS A 66 -28.68 29.52 -22.21
CA LYS A 66 -28.90 30.98 -22.14
C LYS A 66 -30.33 31.41 -22.47
N ALA A 67 -30.90 30.84 -23.54
CA ALA A 67 -32.27 31.15 -23.98
C ALA A 67 -33.33 30.66 -22.99
N GLU A 68 -33.14 29.47 -22.41
CA GLU A 68 -34.08 28.91 -21.43
C GLU A 68 -34.02 29.67 -20.11
N ARG A 69 -32.81 30.03 -19.67
CA ARG A 69 -32.61 30.87 -18.48
C ARG A 69 -33.27 32.24 -18.65
N ALA A 70 -33.16 32.86 -19.83
CA ALA A 70 -33.82 34.12 -20.12
C ALA A 70 -35.35 34.01 -20.02
N LYS A 71 -35.94 32.93 -20.55
CA LYS A 71 -37.39 32.65 -20.44
C LYS A 71 -37.86 32.51 -18.99
N VAL A 72 -37.11 31.76 -18.18
CA VAL A 72 -37.39 31.63 -16.73
C VAL A 72 -37.33 32.98 -16.02
N LEU A 73 -36.41 33.85 -16.43
CA LEU A 73 -36.27 35.19 -15.85
C LEU A 73 -37.35 36.18 -16.34
N SER A 74 -37.82 36.04 -17.59
CA SER A 74 -38.67 37.03 -18.27
C SER A 74 -40.17 36.73 -18.27
N GLY A 75 -40.64 35.55 -17.85
CA GLY A 75 -42.10 35.32 -17.81
C GLY A 75 -42.61 33.98 -17.27
N SER A 76 -43.79 34.06 -16.64
CA SER A 76 -44.74 33.00 -16.27
C SER A 76 -44.21 31.80 -15.47
N SER A 77 -44.63 31.71 -14.19
CA SER A 77 -44.33 30.60 -13.27
C SER A 77 -44.54 29.20 -13.87
N LYS A 78 -45.50 29.03 -14.79
CA LYS A 78 -45.83 27.73 -15.39
C LYS A 78 -44.73 27.18 -16.29
N ASP A 79 -44.10 28.01 -17.12
CA ASP A 79 -43.05 27.57 -18.05
C ASP A 79 -41.75 27.26 -17.29
N ALA A 80 -41.45 28.07 -16.27
CA ALA A 80 -40.34 27.82 -15.35
C ALA A 80 -40.54 26.51 -14.57
N GLN A 81 -41.73 26.27 -14.03
CA GLN A 81 -42.05 25.03 -13.33
C GLN A 81 -41.99 23.81 -14.26
N TYR A 82 -42.46 23.93 -15.50
CA TYR A 82 -42.38 22.86 -16.50
C TYR A 82 -40.92 22.48 -16.80
N LEU A 83 -40.05 23.46 -17.04
CA LEU A 83 -38.63 23.22 -17.31
C LEU A 83 -37.93 22.61 -16.08
N LEU A 84 -38.21 23.11 -14.88
CA LEU A 84 -37.64 22.57 -13.64
C LEU A 84 -38.06 21.12 -13.42
N ASN A 85 -39.34 20.79 -13.65
CA ASN A 85 -39.86 19.43 -13.51
C ASN A 85 -39.29 18.49 -14.59
N LYS A 86 -39.12 18.98 -15.82
CA LYS A 86 -38.45 18.24 -16.91
C LYS A 86 -37.01 17.87 -16.55
N TYR A 87 -36.23 18.81 -16.01
CA TYR A 87 -34.83 18.57 -15.66
C TYR A 87 -34.65 17.77 -14.37
N ASN A 88 -35.56 17.90 -13.40
CA ASN A 88 -35.54 17.09 -12.19
C ASN A 88 -35.87 15.60 -12.43
N LYS A 89 -36.57 15.27 -13.52
CA LYS A 89 -36.82 13.88 -13.93
C LYS A 89 -35.60 13.20 -14.57
N LEU A 90 -34.56 13.96 -14.94
CA LEU A 90 -33.34 13.37 -15.49
C LEU A 90 -32.53 12.70 -14.37
N PRO A 91 -31.86 11.58 -14.66
CA PRO A 91 -31.02 10.88 -13.68
C PRO A 91 -29.90 11.80 -13.21
N LYS A 92 -29.79 11.97 -11.89
CA LYS A 92 -28.70 12.73 -11.27
C LYS A 92 -27.46 11.82 -11.19
N PRO A 93 -26.26 12.35 -11.44
CA PRO A 93 -25.01 11.57 -11.50
C PRO A 93 -24.56 10.98 -10.16
N MET A 94 -25.11 11.48 -9.05
CA MET A 94 -24.82 11.03 -7.70
C MET A 94 -25.97 10.14 -7.23
N ASP A 95 -25.84 8.83 -7.46
CA ASP A 95 -26.67 7.84 -6.77
C ASP A 95 -26.40 7.94 -5.27
N GLU A 96 -27.45 7.97 -4.44
CA GLU A 96 -27.34 8.02 -2.98
C GLU A 96 -26.43 6.90 -2.42
N GLU A 97 -26.39 5.76 -3.10
CA GLU A 97 -25.53 4.63 -2.75
C GLU A 97 -24.03 4.93 -2.92
N ARG A 98 -23.64 5.64 -4.00
CA ARG A 98 -22.25 6.08 -4.21
C ARG A 98 -21.82 7.12 -3.18
N LYS A 99 -22.75 7.99 -2.76
CA LYS A 99 -22.51 8.96 -1.70
C LYS A 99 -22.27 8.27 -0.35
N ARG A 100 -23.02 7.21 -0.04
CA ARG A 100 -22.81 6.40 1.16
C ARG A 100 -21.45 5.72 1.17
N LEU A 101 -21.06 5.08 0.07
CA LEU A 101 -19.74 4.45 -0.10
C LEU A 101 -18.60 5.46 0.08
N ALA A 102 -18.73 6.66 -0.49
CA ALA A 102 -17.73 7.72 -0.33
C ALA A 102 -17.64 8.23 1.12
N GLN A 103 -18.77 8.28 1.82
CA GLN A 103 -18.83 8.67 3.24
C GLN A 103 -18.12 7.63 4.12
N GLU A 104 -18.41 6.34 3.92
CA GLU A 104 -17.78 5.23 4.64
C GLU A 104 -16.25 5.22 4.43
N GLN A 105 -15.80 5.42 3.19
CA GLN A 105 -14.37 5.50 2.89
C GLN A 105 -13.69 6.71 3.54
N LYS A 106 -14.37 7.86 3.60
CA LYS A 106 -13.87 9.05 4.30
C LYS A 106 -13.72 8.79 5.80
N GLU A 107 -14.73 8.20 6.43
CA GLU A 107 -14.70 7.88 7.86
C GLU A 107 -13.56 6.89 8.16
N LYS A 108 -13.35 5.91 7.29
CA LYS A 108 -12.21 4.98 7.37
C LYS A 108 -10.85 5.72 7.33
N LEU A 109 -10.67 6.68 6.43
CA LEU A 109 -9.43 7.47 6.33
C LEU A 109 -9.18 8.35 7.56
N LEU A 110 -10.24 8.94 8.12
CA LEU A 110 -10.14 9.74 9.35
C LEU A 110 -9.74 8.88 10.56
N GLU A 111 -10.21 7.63 10.62
CA GLU A 111 -9.83 6.70 11.67
C GLU A 111 -8.37 6.27 11.57
N TYR A 112 -7.85 6.08 10.34
CA TYR A 112 -6.43 5.85 10.12
C TYR A 112 -5.58 7.05 10.55
N ASP A 113 -6.01 8.27 10.21
CA ASP A 113 -5.28 9.48 10.60
C ASP A 113 -5.23 9.64 12.14
N ARG A 114 -6.35 9.39 12.82
CA ARG A 114 -6.44 9.40 14.30
C ARG A 114 -5.57 8.33 14.97
N ASN A 115 -5.50 7.13 14.39
CA ASN A 115 -4.81 5.99 14.99
C ASN A 115 -3.38 5.78 14.46
N SER A 116 -2.97 6.54 13.45
CA SER A 116 -1.64 6.44 12.83
C SER A 116 -0.53 6.58 13.86
N VAL A 117 -0.58 7.65 14.67
CA VAL A 117 0.42 7.95 15.71
C VAL A 117 0.52 6.85 16.79
N ARG A 118 -0.59 6.19 17.14
CA ARG A 118 -0.58 5.08 18.11
C ARG A 118 -0.07 3.78 17.52
N ARG A 119 -0.33 3.52 16.23
CA ARG A 119 0.18 2.33 15.52
C ARG A 119 1.64 2.47 15.12
N THR A 120 2.10 3.69 14.83
CA THR A 120 3.48 3.98 14.40
C THR A 120 4.34 4.54 15.52
N ARG A 121 3.93 4.41 16.80
CA ARG A 121 4.83 4.70 17.92
C ARG A 121 5.91 3.61 17.90
N VAL A 122 6.97 3.89 17.15
CA VAL A 122 8.21 3.11 17.17
C VAL A 122 8.79 3.29 18.55
N ILE A 123 8.73 2.23 19.35
CA ILE A 123 9.39 2.17 20.65
C ILE A 123 10.83 1.79 20.34
N ASP A 124 11.77 2.70 20.62
CA ASP A 124 13.19 2.47 20.40
C ASP A 124 13.75 1.63 21.55
N ASP A 125 13.73 0.30 21.36
CA ASP A 125 14.19 -0.68 22.34
C ASP A 125 15.67 -0.49 22.78
N GLN A 126 16.49 0.20 21.98
CA GLN A 126 17.90 0.46 22.34
C GLN A 126 18.07 1.64 23.29
N SER A 127 17.15 2.60 23.30
CA SER A 127 17.25 3.77 24.18
C SER A 127 16.66 3.52 25.57
N ASP A 128 15.57 2.75 25.66
CA ASP A 128 14.86 2.52 26.92
C ASP A 128 15.47 1.43 27.81
N TYR A 129 16.20 0.46 27.24
CA TYR A 129 16.79 -0.63 28.01
C TYR A 129 18.20 -0.30 28.55
N PHE A 130 18.98 0.52 27.83
CA PHE A 130 20.39 0.79 28.14
C PHE A 130 20.64 2.13 28.87
N ALA A 131 19.62 2.98 29.06
CA ALA A 131 19.84 4.30 29.66
C ALA A 131 20.23 4.26 31.15
N VAL A 132 19.89 3.20 31.91
CA VAL A 132 20.18 3.12 33.37
C VAL A 132 21.67 2.98 33.67
N GLU A 133 22.44 2.41 32.74
CA GLU A 133 23.88 2.14 32.90
C GLU A 133 24.74 3.05 32.01
N SER A 134 24.19 4.16 31.51
CA SER A 134 24.95 5.08 30.67
C SER A 134 26.16 5.66 31.44
N PRO A 135 27.38 5.65 30.86
CA PRO A 135 28.57 6.26 31.46
C PRO A 135 28.46 7.76 31.72
N TRP A 136 27.48 8.42 31.09
CA TRP A 136 27.29 9.87 31.05
C TRP A 136 26.34 10.41 32.15
N LEU A 137 25.85 9.56 33.06
CA LEU A 137 25.00 9.96 34.19
C LEU A 137 25.83 10.13 35.47
N SER A 138 25.44 11.09 36.32
CA SER A 138 26.01 11.20 37.66
C SER A 138 25.58 10.04 38.56
N GLU A 139 26.34 9.77 39.62
CA GLU A 139 26.07 8.65 40.53
C GLU A 139 24.71 8.79 41.24
N GLU A 140 24.30 10.03 41.54
CA GLU A 140 22.99 10.34 42.13
C GLU A 140 21.84 10.05 41.14
N GLU A 141 22.00 10.40 39.86
CA GLU A 141 21.00 10.14 38.81
C GLU A 141 20.88 8.64 38.50
N LYS A 142 21.99 7.90 38.55
CA LYS A 142 22.01 6.44 38.42
C LYS A 142 21.24 5.74 39.53
N GLN A 143 21.40 6.20 40.79
CA GLN A 143 20.66 5.63 41.92
C GLN A 143 19.15 5.84 41.78
N VAL A 144 18.72 7.04 41.38
CA VAL A 144 17.29 7.36 41.15
C VAL A 144 16.69 6.50 40.02
N LEU A 145 17.43 6.32 38.92
CA LEU A 145 17.00 5.46 37.80
C LEU A 145 16.90 3.98 38.21
N THR A 146 17.85 3.52 39.02
CA THR A 146 17.88 2.14 39.52
C THR A 146 16.73 1.84 40.47
N GLU A 147 16.46 2.74 41.43
CA GLU A 147 15.33 2.62 42.36
C GLU A 147 13.99 2.62 41.62
N ARG A 148 13.83 3.51 40.62
CA ARG A 148 12.62 3.56 39.79
C ARG A 148 12.43 2.30 38.95
N LYS A 149 13.51 1.73 38.40
CA LYS A 149 13.49 0.44 37.67
C LYS A 149 13.08 -0.71 38.60
N GLN A 150 13.61 -0.72 39.83
CA GLN A 150 13.28 -1.75 40.82
C GLN A 150 11.81 -1.67 41.25
N ALA A 151 11.30 -0.46 41.53
CA ALA A 151 9.88 -0.24 41.85
C ALA A 151 8.94 -0.68 40.71
N TYR A 152 9.32 -0.42 39.45
CA TYR A 152 8.57 -0.88 38.28
C TYR A 152 8.55 -2.42 38.19
N MET A 153 9.71 -3.07 38.35
CA MET A 153 9.82 -4.54 38.35
C MET A 153 9.02 -5.18 39.49
N ASP A 154 9.03 -4.58 40.67
CA ASP A 154 8.24 -5.02 41.82
C ASP A 154 6.73 -4.86 41.58
N SER A 155 6.30 -3.76 40.93
CA SER A 155 4.90 -3.58 40.55
C SER A 155 4.43 -4.64 39.55
N LYS A 156 5.27 -4.97 38.55
CA LYS A 156 5.00 -6.01 37.54
C LYS A 156 4.94 -7.40 38.17
N ASN A 157 5.86 -7.71 39.07
CA ASN A 157 5.87 -8.97 39.81
C ASN A 157 4.68 -9.10 40.77
N ARG A 158 4.25 -7.99 41.40
CA ARG A 158 3.05 -7.95 42.25
C ARG A 158 1.77 -8.20 41.45
N LEU A 159 1.67 -7.66 40.24
CA LEU A 159 0.56 -7.91 39.31
C LEU A 159 0.53 -9.38 38.86
N LYS A 160 1.68 -9.97 38.47
CA LYS A 160 1.78 -11.40 38.12
C LYS A 160 1.35 -12.35 39.25
N ARG A 161 1.54 -11.95 40.52
CA ARG A 161 1.15 -12.75 41.70
C ARG A 161 -0.34 -12.63 42.07
N ARG A 162 -1.08 -11.68 41.50
CA ARG A 162 -2.53 -11.51 41.71
C ARG A 162 -3.33 -12.26 40.64
N VAL A 163 -3.24 -13.59 40.62
CA VAL A 163 -4.20 -14.43 39.88
C VAL A 163 -5.31 -14.81 40.86
N GLN A 164 -6.51 -14.25 40.68
CA GLN A 164 -7.69 -14.67 41.46
C GLN A 164 -8.44 -15.75 40.68
N VAL A 165 -8.40 -16.98 41.20
CA VAL A 165 -9.14 -18.12 40.67
C VAL A 165 -10.34 -18.39 41.56
N THR A 166 -11.56 -18.32 41.02
CA THR A 166 -12.78 -18.74 41.73
C THR A 166 -13.17 -20.13 41.26
N ILE A 167 -13.33 -21.06 42.20
CA ILE A 167 -13.67 -22.46 41.93
C ILE A 167 -15.13 -22.68 42.36
N ASP A 168 -15.99 -22.99 41.39
CA ASP A 168 -17.39 -23.35 41.65
C ASP A 168 -17.51 -24.86 41.86
N LEU A 169 -17.77 -25.25 43.12
CA LEU A 169 -17.85 -26.65 43.56
C LEU A 169 -19.14 -27.35 43.11
N ALA A 170 -20.22 -26.60 42.83
CA ALA A 170 -21.46 -27.19 42.35
C ALA A 170 -21.43 -27.43 40.83
N GLY A 171 -20.78 -26.53 40.09
CA GLY A 171 -20.69 -26.57 38.62
C GLY A 171 -19.51 -27.37 38.05
N ARG A 172 -18.55 -27.84 38.89
CA ARG A 172 -17.27 -28.44 38.47
C ARG A 172 -16.52 -27.60 37.43
N ARG A 173 -16.45 -26.28 37.62
CA ARG A 173 -15.77 -25.37 36.68
C ARG A 173 -14.90 -24.37 37.43
N VAL A 174 -13.79 -24.03 36.80
CA VAL A 174 -12.84 -23.01 37.27
C VAL A 174 -13.06 -21.77 36.40
N ILE A 175 -13.30 -20.62 37.03
CA ILE A 175 -13.50 -19.35 36.35
C ILE A 175 -12.28 -18.47 36.66
N GLU A 176 -11.44 -18.22 35.66
CA GLU A 176 -10.38 -17.22 35.76
C GLU A 176 -10.98 -15.83 35.52
N GLN A 177 -11.04 -15.01 36.58
CA GLN A 177 -11.43 -13.62 36.43
C GLN A 177 -10.20 -12.80 36.03
N VAL A 178 -10.09 -12.47 34.73
CA VAL A 178 -9.07 -11.54 34.25
C VAL A 178 -9.50 -10.13 34.67
N SER A 179 -8.87 -9.59 35.73
CA SER A 179 -9.05 -8.18 36.08
C SER A 179 -8.14 -7.34 35.18
N GLU A 180 -8.74 -6.51 34.31
CA GLU A 180 -8.00 -5.50 33.53
C GLU A 180 -7.47 -4.42 34.47
N VAL A 181 -6.26 -4.63 35.00
CA VAL A 181 -5.54 -3.60 35.74
C VAL A 181 -4.50 -3.00 34.80
N SER A 182 -4.68 -1.73 34.47
CA SER A 182 -3.74 -0.96 33.63
C SER A 182 -2.38 -0.82 34.32
N ILE A 183 -1.33 -1.30 33.66
CA ILE A 183 0.06 -1.12 34.08
C ILE A 183 0.44 0.34 33.82
N PRO A 184 0.96 1.10 34.80
CA PRO A 184 1.51 2.44 34.53
C PRO A 184 2.71 2.31 33.58
N GLU A 185 2.69 3.01 32.44
CA GLU A 185 3.81 3.03 31.49
C GLU A 185 5.09 3.55 32.17
N PHE A 186 6.20 2.83 31.99
CA PHE A 186 7.51 3.28 32.42
C PHE A 186 8.02 4.35 31.45
N ASP A 187 7.77 5.61 31.77
CA ASP A 187 8.28 6.75 31.01
C ASP A 187 9.68 7.14 31.53
N SER A 188 10.72 6.69 30.81
CA SER A 188 12.14 6.99 31.05
C SER A 188 12.48 8.47 30.82
N MET A 189 11.61 9.20 30.10
CA MET A 189 11.92 10.50 29.49
C MET A 189 11.87 11.69 30.47
N LYS A 190 11.41 11.49 31.71
CA LYS A 190 11.22 12.58 32.69
C LYS A 190 12.46 13.02 33.46
N ILE A 191 13.60 12.35 33.29
CA ILE A 191 14.83 12.67 34.06
C ILE A 191 15.78 13.61 33.29
N SER A 192 15.73 13.64 31.95
CA SER A 192 16.60 14.54 31.17
C SER A 192 16.20 16.03 31.20
N THR A 193 15.07 16.40 31.80
CA THR A 193 14.59 17.80 31.81
C THR A 193 15.02 18.63 33.02
N THR A 194 15.83 18.09 33.93
CA THR A 194 16.29 18.86 35.09
C THR A 194 17.81 18.97 35.15
N LYS A 195 18.30 20.18 34.81
CA LYS A 195 19.65 20.72 35.08
C LYS A 195 20.75 20.47 34.03
N THR A 196 20.55 20.92 32.80
CA THR A 196 21.68 21.50 32.04
C THR A 196 21.63 23.01 32.25
N LYS A 197 22.52 23.53 33.11
CA LYS A 197 22.75 24.98 33.27
C LYS A 197 23.47 25.47 32.02
N GLU A 198 22.80 26.28 31.21
CA GLU A 198 23.45 27.08 30.16
C GLU A 198 24.45 28.07 30.78
N PRO A 199 25.62 28.30 30.16
CA PRO A 199 26.53 29.34 30.59
C PRO A 199 25.93 30.71 30.23
N LYS A 200 25.86 31.59 31.24
CA LYS A 200 25.49 33.00 31.08
C LYS A 200 26.55 33.71 30.23
N ASN A 201 26.18 34.19 29.05
CA ASN A 201 26.84 35.34 28.44
C ASN A 201 25.82 36.48 28.28
N THR A 202 26.31 37.63 28.67
CA THR A 202 25.68 38.93 28.87
C THR A 202 25.06 39.53 27.61
N GLU A 203 23.88 40.12 27.81
CA GLU A 203 23.27 41.27 27.14
C GLU A 203 23.99 41.83 25.91
N HIS A 204 23.40 41.59 24.74
CA HIS A 204 23.22 42.62 23.72
C HIS A 204 21.97 42.30 22.90
N GLU A 205 20.95 43.15 23.06
CA GLU A 205 19.81 43.23 22.17
C GLU A 205 20.28 43.66 20.77
N ASP A 206 19.98 42.86 19.75
CA ASP A 206 19.68 43.33 18.39
C ASP A 206 18.85 42.25 17.68
N ASP A 207 17.56 42.54 17.52
CA ASP A 207 16.58 41.74 16.79
C ASP A 207 16.97 41.59 15.31
N VAL A 208 17.67 40.52 14.95
CA VAL A 208 17.76 40.11 13.53
C VAL A 208 16.60 39.17 13.22
N LYS A 209 15.45 39.74 12.85
CA LYS A 209 14.37 39.04 12.16
C LYS A 209 14.86 38.52 10.81
N ILE A 210 15.39 37.30 10.76
CA ILE A 210 15.65 36.61 9.49
C ILE A 210 14.31 36.13 8.93
N LYS A 211 13.67 36.97 8.09
CA LYS A 211 12.61 36.53 7.18
C LYS A 211 13.22 35.70 6.07
N ILE A 212 13.17 34.38 6.19
CA ILE A 212 13.43 33.49 5.06
C ILE A 212 12.13 33.38 4.26
N GLU A 213 11.93 34.31 3.33
CA GLU A 213 10.93 34.15 2.26
C GLU A 213 11.60 33.38 1.10
N PRO A 214 11.11 32.17 0.73
CA PRO A 214 11.69 31.42 -0.38
C PRO A 214 11.47 32.18 -1.69
N LYS A 215 12.55 32.68 -2.29
CA LYS A 215 12.52 33.28 -3.64
C LYS A 215 12.48 32.17 -4.68
N PHE A 216 11.38 32.13 -5.44
CA PHE A 216 11.26 31.29 -6.64
C PHE A 216 12.17 31.84 -7.75
N VAL A 217 13.22 31.10 -8.11
CA VAL A 217 14.08 31.41 -9.25
C VAL A 217 13.50 30.74 -10.48
N GLY A 218 12.66 31.47 -11.22
CA GLY A 218 12.15 31.05 -12.51
C GLY A 218 13.12 31.38 -13.63
N THR A 219 13.91 30.40 -14.09
CA THR A 219 14.52 30.45 -15.43
C THR A 219 14.61 29.03 -15.98
N LEU A 220 13.59 28.65 -16.75
CA LEU A 220 13.59 27.44 -17.57
C LEU A 220 14.38 27.73 -18.84
N GLU A 221 15.68 27.43 -18.81
CA GLU A 221 16.40 27.14 -20.06
C GLU A 221 15.97 25.76 -20.56
N LYS A 222 15.55 25.71 -21.82
CA LYS A 222 15.15 24.49 -22.52
C LYS A 222 16.39 23.61 -22.77
N SER A 223 16.77 22.79 -21.81
CA SER A 223 17.65 21.65 -22.06
C SER A 223 16.82 20.40 -22.25
N SER A 224 16.80 19.90 -23.48
CA SER A 224 16.26 18.60 -23.86
C SER A 224 17.05 17.48 -23.19
N ASN A 225 16.60 16.99 -22.04
CA ASN A 225 16.90 15.63 -21.61
C ASN A 225 15.74 15.10 -20.75
N LYS A 226 15.07 14.07 -21.27
CA LYS A 226 13.99 13.37 -20.60
C LYS A 226 14.58 12.38 -19.61
N GLU A 227 14.90 12.83 -18.41
CA GLU A 227 14.95 11.96 -17.25
C GLU A 227 13.88 12.42 -16.27
N SER A 228 12.83 11.62 -16.17
CA SER A 228 11.73 11.82 -15.23
C SER A 228 12.25 11.79 -13.78
N PRO A 229 11.78 12.67 -12.89
CA PRO A 229 12.18 12.68 -11.49
C PRO A 229 11.50 11.52 -10.75
N ILE A 230 12.13 10.34 -10.77
CA ILE A 230 11.67 9.09 -10.13
C ILE A 230 12.05 9.04 -8.64
N LEU A 231 12.74 10.05 -8.10
CA LEU A 231 13.36 9.92 -6.78
C LEU A 231 12.41 10.10 -5.58
N TRP A 232 11.16 10.56 -5.75
CA TRP A 232 10.25 10.79 -4.62
C TRP A 232 9.31 9.61 -4.31
N SER A 233 9.31 8.53 -5.10
CA SER A 233 8.38 7.40 -4.91
C SER A 233 8.86 6.31 -3.95
N TYR A 234 10.06 6.43 -3.38
CA TYR A 234 10.65 5.39 -2.52
C TYR A 234 10.56 5.66 -1.02
N ARG A 235 9.93 6.76 -0.59
CA ARG A 235 9.76 7.12 0.83
C ARG A 235 8.42 6.73 1.45
N ILE A 236 7.64 5.91 0.76
CA ILE A 236 6.41 5.33 1.32
C ILE A 236 6.68 3.84 1.54
N GLN A 237 6.99 3.48 2.79
CA GLN A 237 7.19 2.10 3.28
C GLN A 237 5.85 1.49 3.71
N ASP A 238 4.78 1.77 2.97
CA ASP A 238 3.49 1.15 3.25
C ASP A 238 3.48 -0.23 2.55
N SER A 239 3.61 -1.30 3.34
CA SER A 239 3.64 -2.68 2.85
C SER A 239 2.38 -3.02 2.07
N GLU A 240 1.22 -2.51 2.52
CA GLU A 240 -0.08 -2.79 1.90
C GLU A 240 -0.18 -2.15 0.51
N LEU A 241 0.39 -0.94 0.32
CA LEU A 241 0.45 -0.31 -1.01
C LEU A 241 1.44 -0.98 -1.96
N GLN A 242 2.56 -1.51 -1.45
CA GLN A 242 3.54 -2.26 -2.26
C GLN A 242 2.97 -3.62 -2.71
N GLU A 243 2.16 -4.25 -1.88
CA GLU A 243 1.42 -5.48 -2.21
C GLU A 243 0.36 -5.24 -3.30
N MET A 244 -0.28 -4.05 -3.32
CA MET A 244 -1.33 -3.72 -4.30
C MET A 244 -0.81 -3.39 -5.71
N VAL A 245 0.46 -3.00 -5.86
CA VAL A 245 1.02 -2.56 -7.15
C VAL A 245 2.09 -3.53 -7.63
N ASP A 246 1.73 -4.39 -8.59
CA ASP A 246 2.70 -5.23 -9.30
C ASP A 246 3.62 -4.35 -10.16
N SER A 247 4.77 -4.02 -9.57
CA SER A 247 5.86 -3.19 -10.09
C SER A 247 6.78 -3.92 -11.06
N GLY A 248 6.55 -5.22 -11.30
CA GLY A 248 7.32 -6.03 -12.24
C GLY A 248 8.71 -6.40 -11.75
N ASN A 249 8.92 -6.48 -10.43
CA ASN A 249 10.18 -6.93 -9.86
C ASN A 249 10.36 -8.43 -10.09
N CYS A 250 11.55 -8.85 -10.51
CA CYS A 250 11.89 -10.23 -10.81
C CYS A 250 13.20 -10.66 -10.16
N LEU A 251 13.23 -11.89 -9.67
CA LEU A 251 14.40 -12.58 -9.14
C LEU A 251 14.75 -13.77 -10.02
N SER A 252 16.03 -13.87 -10.39
CA SER A 252 16.58 -15.04 -11.06
C SER A 252 17.05 -16.10 -10.06
N VAL A 253 16.45 -17.29 -10.13
CA VAL A 253 16.73 -18.42 -9.25
C VAL A 253 17.22 -19.60 -10.09
N SER A 254 18.20 -20.35 -9.60
CA SER A 254 18.69 -21.56 -10.27
C SER A 254 17.73 -22.72 -10.11
N GLN A 255 17.63 -23.55 -11.15
CA GLN A 255 16.94 -24.83 -11.00
C GLN A 255 17.75 -25.78 -10.11
N PRO A 256 17.10 -26.63 -9.31
CA PRO A 256 15.64 -26.87 -9.24
C PRO A 256 14.81 -25.88 -8.41
N PHE A 257 15.44 -25.02 -7.60
CA PHE A 257 14.75 -24.17 -6.62
C PHE A 257 13.71 -23.24 -7.24
N ALA A 258 13.97 -22.71 -8.43
CA ALA A 258 13.00 -21.85 -9.13
C ALA A 258 11.64 -22.55 -9.33
N SER A 259 11.64 -23.84 -9.67
CA SER A 259 10.40 -24.62 -9.83
C SER A 259 9.79 -24.98 -8.48
N LEU A 260 10.61 -25.33 -7.49
CA LEU A 260 10.13 -25.65 -6.14
C LEU A 260 9.42 -24.47 -5.47
N ILE A 261 9.90 -23.25 -5.73
CA ILE A 261 9.29 -22.02 -5.20
C ILE A 261 7.91 -21.80 -5.81
N VAL A 262 7.77 -21.90 -7.14
CA VAL A 262 6.47 -21.64 -7.81
C VAL A 262 5.45 -22.76 -7.65
N GLU A 263 5.89 -23.97 -7.32
CA GLU A 263 5.01 -25.08 -6.89
C GLU A 263 4.64 -24.99 -5.40
N GLY A 264 5.27 -24.09 -4.65
CA GLY A 264 5.00 -23.91 -3.22
C GLY A 264 5.63 -24.96 -2.30
N ILE A 265 6.59 -25.73 -2.81
CA ILE A 265 7.36 -26.70 -2.02
C ILE A 265 8.44 -25.96 -1.21
N LYS A 266 9.05 -24.91 -1.77
CA LYS A 266 10.06 -24.08 -1.13
C LYS A 266 9.52 -22.69 -0.82
N SER A 267 9.30 -22.40 0.46
CA SER A 267 8.76 -21.11 0.92
C SER A 267 9.83 -20.08 1.30
N PHE A 268 11.08 -20.51 1.46
CA PHE A 268 12.18 -19.66 1.91
C PHE A 268 13.30 -19.64 0.88
N GLU A 269 13.77 -18.44 0.50
CA GLU A 269 14.88 -18.26 -0.43
C GLU A 269 16.02 -17.49 0.23
N GLY A 270 17.22 -18.07 0.24
CA GLY A 270 18.39 -17.48 0.88
C GLY A 270 19.23 -16.60 -0.05
N ARG A 271 19.70 -15.46 0.47
CA ARG A 271 20.58 -14.51 -0.22
C ARG A 271 21.60 -13.88 0.72
N THR A 272 22.70 -13.43 0.14
CA THR A 272 23.76 -12.68 0.87
C THR A 272 23.47 -11.20 1.03
N TRP A 273 22.30 -10.71 0.57
CA TRP A 273 21.96 -9.29 0.55
C TRP A 273 20.49 -9.07 0.90
N TYR A 274 20.23 -7.99 1.64
CA TYR A 274 18.90 -7.56 2.07
C TYR A 274 18.10 -6.87 0.94
N THR A 275 16.78 -7.02 0.94
CA THR A 275 15.86 -6.27 0.08
C THR A 275 14.70 -5.62 0.86
N PRO A 276 14.43 -4.31 0.65
CA PRO A 276 13.26 -3.65 1.22
C PRO A 276 11.99 -3.85 0.38
N ILE A 277 12.07 -4.56 -0.74
CA ILE A 277 10.93 -4.80 -1.63
C ILE A 277 9.93 -5.74 -0.95
N ARG A 278 8.64 -5.42 -1.00
CA ARG A 278 7.54 -6.28 -0.58
C ARG A 278 6.49 -6.40 -1.69
N GLY A 279 5.69 -7.45 -1.63
CA GLY A 279 4.65 -7.74 -2.62
C GLY A 279 5.12 -8.62 -3.77
N ARG A 280 4.48 -8.51 -4.93
CA ARG A 280 4.66 -9.47 -6.03
C ARG A 280 6.08 -9.49 -6.59
N LEU A 281 6.67 -10.68 -6.59
CA LEU A 281 7.98 -11.01 -7.11
C LEU A 281 7.89 -12.09 -8.18
N TRP A 282 8.38 -11.78 -9.37
CA TRP A 282 8.42 -12.68 -10.52
C TRP A 282 9.64 -13.60 -10.44
N ILE A 283 9.48 -14.90 -10.70
CA ILE A 283 10.55 -15.89 -10.61
C ILE A 283 10.99 -16.34 -12.00
N HIS A 284 12.27 -16.08 -12.30
CA HIS A 284 12.94 -16.51 -13.52
C HIS A 284 13.89 -17.67 -13.23
N ALA A 285 13.80 -18.75 -14.01
CA ALA A 285 14.73 -19.87 -13.94
C ALA A 285 16.00 -19.56 -14.74
N THR A 286 17.17 -19.62 -14.11
CA THR A 286 18.44 -19.38 -14.80
C THR A 286 18.73 -20.43 -15.88
N LYS A 287 19.69 -20.13 -16.76
CA LYS A 287 20.08 -20.99 -17.88
C LYS A 287 20.86 -22.26 -17.47
N LYS A 288 21.27 -22.37 -16.20
CA LYS A 288 22.06 -23.51 -15.72
C LYS A 288 21.16 -24.73 -15.62
N VAL A 289 21.45 -25.76 -16.42
CA VAL A 289 20.75 -27.04 -16.36
C VAL A 289 21.20 -27.80 -15.11
N PRO A 290 20.28 -28.27 -14.26
CA PRO A 290 20.62 -29.05 -13.08
C PRO A 290 21.03 -30.47 -13.47
N THR A 291 22.10 -30.99 -12.84
CA THR A 291 22.52 -32.40 -12.98
C THR A 291 21.50 -33.31 -12.30
N GLN A 292 21.29 -34.52 -12.83
CA GLN A 292 20.33 -35.48 -12.26
C GLN A 292 20.63 -35.80 -10.79
N ASP A 293 21.90 -36.03 -10.43
CA ASP A 293 22.31 -36.27 -9.04
C ASP A 293 21.92 -35.12 -8.10
N HIS A 294 22.02 -33.88 -8.58
CA HIS A 294 21.64 -32.70 -7.81
C HIS A 294 20.13 -32.63 -7.62
N LEU A 295 19.34 -32.98 -8.65
CA LEU A 295 17.89 -33.06 -8.54
C LEU A 295 17.48 -34.11 -7.52
N ASP A 296 18.09 -35.28 -7.54
CA ASP A 296 17.74 -36.38 -6.65
C ASP A 296 18.09 -36.08 -5.19
N GLN A 297 19.24 -35.43 -4.94
CA GLN A 297 19.62 -34.92 -3.62
C GLN A 297 18.60 -33.90 -3.10
N VAL A 298 18.26 -32.89 -3.91
CA VAL A 298 17.30 -31.85 -3.50
C VAL A 298 15.92 -32.46 -3.23
N LYS A 299 15.44 -33.38 -4.09
CA LYS A 299 14.17 -34.08 -3.88
C LYS A 299 14.17 -34.88 -2.57
N ALA A 300 15.25 -35.59 -2.26
CA ALA A 300 15.38 -36.34 -1.02
C ALA A 300 15.31 -35.44 0.23
N VAL A 301 16.00 -34.30 0.19
CA VAL A 301 15.96 -33.31 1.29
C VAL A 301 14.55 -32.77 1.49
N TYR A 302 13.89 -32.33 0.42
CA TYR A 302 12.54 -31.76 0.52
C TYR A 302 11.45 -32.76 0.92
N ARG A 303 11.59 -34.04 0.55
CA ARG A 303 10.72 -35.11 1.07
C ARG A 303 10.85 -35.28 2.59
N ASN A 304 12.05 -35.11 3.14
CA ASN A 304 12.26 -35.22 4.57
C ASN A 304 11.71 -34.00 5.35
N ILE A 305 11.76 -32.81 4.75
CA ILE A 305 11.34 -31.57 5.43
C ILE A 305 9.82 -31.39 5.38
N VAL A 306 9.22 -31.52 4.19
CA VAL A 306 7.81 -31.19 3.96
C VAL A 306 6.91 -32.44 4.05
N GLY A 307 7.45 -33.63 3.79
CA GLY A 307 6.76 -34.93 3.87
C GLY A 307 6.92 -35.82 2.63
N GLU A 308 6.61 -37.11 2.74
CA GLU A 308 6.75 -38.06 1.62
C GLU A 308 5.71 -37.87 0.49
N ASP A 309 4.59 -37.22 0.77
CA ASP A 309 3.43 -37.09 -0.14
C ASP A 309 3.49 -35.82 -1.02
N ILE A 310 4.68 -35.51 -1.57
CA ILE A 310 4.91 -34.32 -2.41
C ILE A 310 5.11 -34.72 -3.86
N ASP A 311 4.26 -34.17 -4.73
CA ASP A 311 4.40 -34.29 -6.18
C ASP A 311 5.42 -33.27 -6.70
N PHE A 312 6.62 -33.77 -7.05
CA PHE A 312 7.63 -32.93 -7.69
C PHE A 312 7.36 -32.79 -9.19
N PRO A 313 7.65 -31.62 -9.79
CA PRO A 313 7.49 -31.44 -11.23
C PRO A 313 8.44 -32.36 -12.01
N GLU A 314 7.92 -32.96 -13.08
CA GLU A 314 8.70 -33.84 -13.97
C GLU A 314 9.68 -33.05 -14.85
N THR A 315 9.38 -31.79 -15.16
CA THR A 315 10.17 -30.96 -16.08
C THR A 315 10.63 -29.65 -15.44
N PHE A 316 11.93 -29.40 -15.48
CA PHE A 316 12.58 -28.19 -14.95
C PHE A 316 13.05 -27.30 -16.11
N PRO A 317 12.26 -26.27 -16.51
CA PRO A 317 12.61 -25.42 -17.63
C PRO A 317 13.74 -24.44 -17.24
N VAL A 318 14.60 -24.05 -18.18
CA VAL A 318 15.72 -23.12 -17.94
C VAL A 318 15.61 -21.90 -18.86
N GLY A 319 16.11 -20.75 -18.41
CA GLY A 319 16.11 -19.51 -19.20
C GLY A 319 14.72 -18.95 -19.50
N CYS A 320 13.77 -19.13 -18.58
CA CYS A 320 12.41 -18.69 -18.76
C CYS A 320 11.79 -18.18 -17.45
N LEU A 321 10.83 -17.27 -17.58
CA LEU A 321 9.94 -16.87 -16.50
C LEU A 321 8.95 -18.00 -16.22
N VAL A 322 8.97 -18.49 -14.98
CA VAL A 322 8.20 -19.68 -14.57
C VAL A 322 6.93 -19.30 -13.84
N GLY A 323 6.97 -18.27 -13.01
CA GLY A 323 5.86 -17.92 -12.12
C GLY A 323 6.06 -16.60 -11.40
N CYS A 324 5.17 -16.33 -10.46
CA CYS A 324 5.33 -15.28 -9.46
C CYS A 324 4.98 -15.81 -8.07
N VAL A 325 5.53 -15.13 -7.07
CA VAL A 325 5.30 -15.34 -5.64
C VAL A 325 5.17 -13.98 -4.98
N ASP A 326 4.60 -13.91 -3.79
CA ASP A 326 4.58 -12.70 -2.99
C ASP A 326 5.76 -12.73 -2.00
N LEU A 327 6.60 -11.70 -2.05
CA LEU A 327 7.68 -11.49 -1.10
C LEU A 327 7.11 -10.77 0.13
N VAL A 328 6.84 -11.54 1.19
CA VAL A 328 6.20 -11.06 2.42
C VAL A 328 7.21 -10.38 3.32
N ASP A 329 8.40 -10.98 3.46
CA ASP A 329 9.45 -10.37 4.26
C ASP A 329 10.86 -10.78 3.82
N CYS A 330 11.84 -10.02 4.31
CA CYS A 330 13.26 -10.31 4.17
C CYS A 330 13.89 -10.16 5.56
N VAL A 331 14.11 -11.30 6.22
CA VAL A 331 14.61 -11.36 7.59
C VAL A 331 16.09 -11.75 7.63
N PRO A 332 16.88 -11.24 8.60
CA PRO A 332 18.23 -11.74 8.84
C PRO A 332 18.19 -13.16 9.44
N GLN A 333 19.31 -13.90 9.34
CA GLN A 333 19.38 -15.30 9.75
C GLN A 333 19.03 -15.52 11.24
N GLU A 334 19.42 -14.60 12.12
CA GLU A 334 19.14 -14.72 13.55
C GLU A 334 17.63 -14.71 13.84
N GLU A 335 16.92 -13.73 13.25
CA GLU A 335 15.47 -13.59 13.39
C GLU A 335 14.72 -14.72 12.67
N TYR A 336 15.27 -15.18 11.53
CA TYR A 336 14.71 -16.32 10.81
C TYR A 336 14.67 -17.59 11.66
N LEU A 337 15.73 -17.90 12.40
CA LEU A 337 15.78 -19.08 13.27
C LEU A 337 14.84 -18.97 14.48
N GLU A 338 14.58 -17.75 14.97
CA GLU A 338 13.61 -17.51 16.04
C GLU A 338 12.17 -17.74 15.56
N LEU A 339 11.84 -17.25 14.36
CA LEU A 339 10.51 -17.38 13.76
C LEU A 339 10.26 -18.78 13.18
N TYR A 340 11.32 -19.42 12.65
CA TYR A 340 11.27 -20.71 11.96
C TYR A 340 12.40 -21.63 12.48
N PRO A 341 12.22 -22.29 13.63
CA PRO A 341 13.25 -23.13 14.25
C PRO A 341 13.71 -24.32 13.39
N ASN A 342 12.87 -24.76 12.45
CA ASN A 342 13.16 -25.82 11.48
C ASN A 342 13.50 -25.26 10.09
N GLY A 343 14.06 -24.05 10.04
CA GLY A 343 14.34 -23.34 8.80
C GLY A 343 15.26 -24.11 7.85
N GLU A 344 14.98 -24.03 6.55
CA GLU A 344 15.66 -24.80 5.50
C GLU A 344 16.90 -24.10 4.93
N VAL A 345 17.17 -22.88 5.38
CA VAL A 345 18.11 -21.95 4.74
C VAL A 345 19.11 -21.41 5.76
N GLU A 346 20.38 -21.36 5.37
CA GLU A 346 21.51 -20.91 6.21
C GLU A 346 22.16 -19.61 5.69
N ASP A 347 21.56 -18.96 4.70
CA ASP A 347 22.06 -17.72 4.12
C ASP A 347 21.83 -16.51 5.04
N PRO A 348 22.67 -15.45 4.97
CA PRO A 348 22.57 -14.29 5.87
C PRO A 348 21.22 -13.56 5.88
N TYR A 349 20.52 -13.53 4.73
CA TYR A 349 19.19 -12.97 4.60
C TYR A 349 18.27 -13.98 3.95
N VAL A 350 17.11 -14.19 4.57
CA VAL A 350 16.10 -15.14 4.11
C VAL A 350 14.86 -14.39 3.64
N PHE A 351 14.47 -14.66 2.41
CA PHE A 351 13.27 -14.11 1.78
C PHE A 351 12.11 -15.05 2.07
N VAL A 352 11.08 -14.52 2.75
CA VAL A 352 9.85 -15.25 3.07
C VAL A 352 8.87 -15.07 1.91
N LEU A 353 8.57 -16.18 1.23
CA LEU A 353 7.74 -16.22 0.03
C LEU A 353 6.38 -16.85 0.34
N ALA A 354 5.31 -16.25 -0.18
CA ALA A 354 3.94 -16.73 -0.04
C ALA A 354 3.21 -16.72 -1.40
N ASN A 355 2.02 -17.31 -1.44
CA ASN A 355 1.12 -17.33 -2.60
C ASN A 355 1.81 -17.70 -3.93
N PRO A 356 2.40 -18.90 -4.03
CA PRO A 356 3.07 -19.33 -5.24
C PRO A 356 2.10 -19.51 -6.41
N GLN A 357 2.42 -18.90 -7.55
CA GLN A 357 1.60 -18.94 -8.76
C GLN A 357 2.46 -19.28 -9.98
N MET A 358 2.32 -20.52 -10.47
CA MET A 358 2.95 -20.95 -11.72
C MET A 358 2.21 -20.42 -12.96
N LEU A 359 2.97 -19.90 -13.94
CA LEU A 359 2.45 -19.48 -15.24
C LEU A 359 2.08 -20.69 -16.10
N SER A 360 0.93 -20.60 -16.80
CA SER A 360 0.51 -21.64 -17.75
C SER A 360 1.39 -21.70 -19.01
N VAL A 361 1.96 -20.56 -19.41
CA VAL A 361 2.91 -20.45 -20.52
C VAL A 361 4.20 -19.83 -20.00
N LYS A 362 5.30 -20.57 -20.12
CA LYS A 362 6.65 -20.14 -19.72
C LYS A 362 7.18 -19.15 -20.74
N LEU A 363 7.61 -17.97 -20.29
CA LEU A 363 8.10 -16.91 -21.19
C LEU A 363 9.62 -16.93 -21.27
N PRO A 364 10.24 -17.12 -22.46
CA PRO A 364 11.69 -17.11 -22.59
C PRO A 364 12.23 -15.70 -22.33
N MET A 365 13.25 -15.59 -21.47
CA MET A 365 13.90 -14.31 -21.17
C MET A 365 15.30 -14.53 -20.58
N ASP A 366 16.09 -13.46 -20.55
CA ASP A 366 17.40 -13.48 -19.90
C ASP A 366 17.33 -12.97 -18.46
N GLY A 367 17.98 -13.70 -17.56
CA GLY A 367 18.11 -13.33 -16.16
C GLY A 367 19.15 -12.23 -15.94
N LYS A 368 18.98 -11.45 -14.87
CA LYS A 368 19.96 -10.47 -14.40
C LYS A 368 20.30 -10.72 -12.92
N LEU A 369 21.40 -10.13 -12.46
CA LEU A 369 21.82 -10.21 -11.07
C LEU A 369 20.91 -9.37 -10.16
N LYS A 370 20.76 -9.83 -8.91
CA LYS A 370 19.87 -9.24 -7.89
C LYS A 370 18.40 -9.19 -8.35
N ILE A 371 17.55 -8.45 -7.64
CA ILE A 371 16.21 -8.14 -8.12
C ILE A 371 16.29 -7.05 -9.18
N TYR A 372 15.62 -7.27 -10.30
CA TYR A 372 15.57 -6.35 -11.43
C TYR A 372 14.14 -6.19 -11.94
N LYS A 373 13.88 -5.11 -12.67
CA LYS A 373 12.57 -4.90 -13.30
C LYS A 373 12.47 -5.67 -14.61
N LEU A 374 11.34 -6.35 -14.79
CA LEU A 374 10.97 -6.99 -16.05
C LEU A 374 10.79 -5.94 -17.15
N GLU A 375 11.04 -6.37 -18.38
CA GLU A 375 10.69 -5.56 -19.54
C GLU A 375 9.17 -5.44 -19.65
N GLN A 376 8.69 -4.25 -20.01
CA GLN A 376 7.27 -3.90 -19.97
C GLN A 376 6.41 -4.87 -20.81
N HIS A 377 6.93 -5.33 -21.95
CA HIS A 377 6.21 -6.26 -22.82
C HIS A 377 6.09 -7.66 -22.20
N ILE A 378 7.16 -8.16 -21.55
CA ILE A 378 7.17 -9.45 -20.85
C ILE A 378 6.26 -9.40 -19.63
N HIS A 379 6.33 -8.32 -18.86
CA HIS A 379 5.49 -8.12 -17.67
C HIS A 379 4.00 -8.09 -18.02
N GLN A 380 3.62 -7.36 -19.06
CA GLN A 380 2.23 -7.34 -19.54
C GLN A 380 1.77 -8.70 -20.08
N ALA A 381 2.64 -9.43 -20.79
CA ALA A 381 2.34 -10.78 -21.25
C ALA A 381 2.12 -11.73 -20.06
N ALA A 382 3.00 -11.68 -19.05
CA ALA A 382 2.92 -12.51 -17.86
C ALA A 382 1.64 -12.22 -17.04
N LYS A 383 1.27 -10.94 -16.86
CA LYS A 383 0.00 -10.54 -16.23
C LYS A 383 -1.21 -11.13 -16.94
N LYS A 384 -1.26 -11.01 -18.28
CA LYS A 384 -2.37 -11.58 -19.09
C LYS A 384 -2.45 -13.11 -19.00
N ILE A 385 -1.32 -13.78 -18.80
CA ILE A 385 -1.27 -15.24 -18.64
C ILE A 385 -1.84 -15.63 -17.26
N LEU A 386 -1.51 -14.88 -16.21
CA LEU A 386 -2.08 -15.10 -14.87
C LEU A 386 -3.59 -14.83 -14.83
N GLU A 387 -4.06 -13.74 -15.44
CA GLU A 387 -5.49 -13.38 -15.48
C GLU A 387 -6.35 -14.44 -16.18
N LYS A 388 -5.79 -15.19 -17.15
CA LYS A 388 -6.50 -16.27 -17.84
C LYS A 388 -6.61 -17.57 -17.05
N LYS A 389 -5.83 -17.71 -15.97
CA LYS A 389 -5.82 -18.89 -15.10
C LYS A 389 -6.82 -18.75 -13.95
N SER A 390 -7.21 -17.51 -13.62
CA SER A 390 -8.23 -17.18 -12.63
C SER A 390 -9.62 -17.08 -13.25
#